data_AF-A0A2S9G6Q8-F1
#
_entry.id   AF-A0A2S9G6Q8-F1
#
_cell.length_a   1.000
_cell.length_b   1.000
_cell.length_c   1.000
_cell.angle_alpha   90.00
_cell.angle_beta   90.00
_cell.angle_gamma   90.00
#
_symmetry.space_group_name_H-M   'P 1'
#
loop_
_entity.id
_entity.type
_entity.pdbx_description
1 polymer ?
#
loop_
_entity_poly.entity_id
_entity_poly.type
_entity_poly.pdbx_seq_one_letter_code
_entity_poly.pdbx_strand_id
1 'polypeptide(L)'
;TPYTASKHGVVGMSKALANELAAQSVRVNTVHPTGVATGMRPESLHGLIAETRPDLGPLFLNAMPILMAEAVDISNAVLFLVSDE
;
A
#
# COMPACT_ATOMS: atom_id res chain seq x y z
N THR A 1 5.86 -0.14 -12.91
CA THR A 1 4.56 -0.21 -13.63
C THR A 1 3.77 1.08 -13.40
N PRO A 2 2.68 1.37 -14.14
CA PRO A 2 1.83 2.54 -13.86
C PRO A 2 1.36 2.59 -12.40
N TYR A 3 1.08 1.42 -11.80
CA TYR A 3 0.75 1.29 -10.38
C TYR A 3 1.91 1.72 -9.47
N THR A 4 3.14 1.25 -9.73
CA THR A 4 4.33 1.66 -8.96
C THR A 4 4.57 3.17 -9.03
N ALA A 5 4.43 3.76 -10.23
CA ALA A 5 4.63 5.18 -10.45
C ALA A 5 3.57 6.02 -9.71
N SER A 6 2.29 5.63 -9.78
CA SER A 6 1.23 6.33 -9.07
C SER A 6 1.40 6.25 -7.55
N LYS A 7 1.82 5.11 -7.00
CA LYS A 7 2.10 4.97 -5.55
C LYS A 7 3.27 5.82 -5.09
N HIS A 8 4.35 5.92 -5.87
CA HIS A 8 5.43 6.86 -5.55
C HIS A 8 4.99 8.33 -5.63
N GLY A 9 4.09 8.67 -6.57
CA GLY A 9 3.47 9.99 -6.64
C GLY A 9 2.72 10.36 -5.35
N VAL A 10 1.95 9.42 -4.79
CA VAL A 10 1.27 9.61 -3.50
C VAL A 10 2.26 9.84 -2.35
N VAL A 11 3.40 9.14 -2.33
CA VAL A 11 4.46 9.38 -1.33
C VAL A 11 5.03 10.80 -1.45
N GLY A 12 5.34 11.24 -2.66
CA GLY A 12 5.83 12.60 -2.91
C GLY A 12 4.83 13.66 -2.45
N MET A 13 3.56 13.49 -2.81
CA MET A 13 2.47 14.38 -2.41
C MET A 13 2.30 14.42 -0.88
N SER A 14 2.36 13.27 -0.20
CA SER A 14 2.30 13.21 1.26
C SER A 14 3.41 14.02 1.93
N LYS A 15 4.64 13.98 1.40
CA LYS A 15 5.77 14.75 1.93
C LYS A 15 5.59 16.26 1.74
N ALA A 16 5.11 16.68 0.57
CA ALA A 16 4.83 18.10 0.30
C ALA A 16 3.72 18.62 1.24
N LEU A 17 2.59 17.92 1.30
CA LEU A 17 1.44 18.32 2.10
C LEU A 17 1.73 18.32 3.60
N ALA A 18 2.55 17.38 4.10
CA ALA A 18 2.97 17.37 5.50
C ALA A 18 3.68 18.67 5.89
N ASN A 19 4.48 19.26 5.00
CA ASN A 19 5.15 20.54 5.25
C ASN A 19 4.21 21.73 5.07
N GLU A 20 3.41 21.73 3.99
CA GLU A 20 2.49 22.83 3.67
C GLU A 20 1.40 23.05 4.72
N LEU A 21 0.96 21.97 5.38
CA LEU A 21 -0.17 22.00 6.32
C LEU A 21 0.25 22.00 7.80
N ALA A 22 1.57 21.99 8.07
CA ALA A 22 2.09 21.93 9.43
C ALA A 22 1.68 23.13 10.29
N ALA A 23 1.61 24.32 9.70
CA ALA A 23 1.22 25.55 10.40
C ALA A 23 -0.24 25.51 10.90
N GLN A 24 -1.08 24.68 10.29
CA GLN A 24 -2.46 24.42 10.66
C GLN A 24 -2.61 23.23 11.62
N SER A 25 -1.50 22.68 12.12
CA SER A 25 -1.48 21.48 12.98
C SER A 25 -2.09 20.24 12.31
N VAL A 26 -1.98 20.12 10.97
CA VAL A 26 -2.47 18.97 10.22
C VAL A 26 -1.30 18.04 9.87
N ARG A 27 -1.43 16.76 10.24
CA ARG A 27 -0.44 15.71 9.95
C ARG A 27 -0.83 14.93 8.70
N VAL A 28 0.14 14.59 7.85
CA VAL A 28 -0.09 13.82 6.62
C VAL A 28 0.89 12.65 6.57
N ASN A 29 0.36 11.42 6.49
CA ASN A 29 1.13 10.18 6.46
C ASN A 29 0.65 9.26 5.34
N THR A 30 1.50 8.31 4.95
CA THR A 30 1.12 7.21 4.05
C THR A 30 1.47 5.87 4.68
N VAL A 31 0.57 4.89 4.55
CA VAL A 31 0.79 3.51 4.98
C VAL A 31 0.98 2.63 3.74
N HIS A 32 2.06 1.85 3.73
CA HIS A 32 2.45 0.99 2.61
C HIS A 32 2.39 -0.47 3.04
N PRO A 33 1.24 -1.14 2.91
CA PRO A 33 1.14 -2.55 3.23
C PRO A 33 1.76 -3.43 2.13
N THR A 34 2.03 -4.69 2.49
CA THR A 34 2.24 -5.77 1.50
C THR A 34 0.89 -6.23 0.93
N GLY A 35 0.77 -7.48 0.47
CA GLY A 35 -0.53 -8.05 0.11
C GLY A 35 -1.47 -8.08 1.33
N VAL A 36 -2.71 -7.61 1.16
CA VAL A 36 -3.73 -7.55 2.23
C VAL A 36 -4.98 -8.29 1.78
N ALA A 37 -5.59 -9.07 2.67
CA ALA A 37 -6.80 -9.86 2.42
C ALA A 37 -8.08 -9.00 2.33
N THR A 38 -8.13 -8.03 1.40
CA THR A 38 -9.27 -7.11 1.21
C THR A 38 -10.26 -7.57 0.15
N GLY A 39 -9.96 -8.64 -0.58
CA GLY A 39 -10.70 -9.07 -1.77
C GLY A 39 -10.36 -8.27 -3.04
N MET A 40 -9.47 -7.27 -2.97
CA MET A 40 -8.98 -6.55 -4.14
C MET A 40 -8.19 -7.50 -5.06
N ARG A 41 -8.68 -7.65 -6.29
CA ARG A 41 -8.03 -8.46 -7.34
C ARG A 41 -7.84 -7.59 -8.58
N PRO A 42 -6.64 -7.07 -8.83
CA PRO A 42 -6.39 -6.36 -10.08
C PRO A 42 -6.56 -7.34 -11.24
N GLU A 43 -7.59 -7.15 -12.05
CA GLU A 43 -7.94 -8.04 -13.16
C GLU A 43 -6.76 -8.26 -14.10
N SER A 44 -6.00 -7.19 -14.36
CA SER A 44 -4.77 -7.24 -15.17
C SER A 44 -3.64 -8.05 -14.55
N LEU A 45 -3.57 -8.17 -13.21
CA LEU A 45 -2.55 -8.97 -12.54
C LEU A 45 -2.89 -10.45 -12.61
N HIS A 46 -4.16 -10.82 -12.41
CA HIS A 46 -4.58 -12.21 -12.39
C HIS A 46 -4.39 -12.88 -13.76
N GLY A 47 -4.86 -12.27 -14.84
CA GLY A 47 -4.65 -12.80 -16.19
C GLY A 47 -3.15 -12.87 -16.57
N LEU A 48 -2.35 -11.90 -16.12
CA LEU A 48 -0.91 -11.91 -16.36
C LEU A 48 -0.25 -13.13 -15.71
N ILE A 49 -0.49 -13.41 -14.43
CA ILE A 49 0.20 -14.48 -13.69
C ILE A 49 -0.46 -15.86 -13.82
N ALA A 50 -1.74 -15.94 -14.21
CA ALA A 50 -2.42 -17.22 -14.42
C ALA A 50 -2.24 -17.74 -15.86
N GLU A 51 -2.21 -16.84 -16.85
CA GLU A 51 -2.32 -17.23 -18.26
C GLU A 51 -1.09 -16.83 -19.09
N THR A 52 -0.59 -15.60 -18.93
CA THR A 52 0.39 -15.02 -19.88
C THR A 52 1.85 -15.26 -19.45
N ARG A 53 2.16 -15.09 -18.16
CA ARG A 53 3.50 -15.12 -17.57
C ARG A 53 3.45 -15.75 -16.16
N PRO A 54 3.15 -17.06 -16.06
CA PRO A 54 3.08 -17.76 -14.77
C PRO A 54 4.41 -17.79 -14.02
N ASP A 55 5.53 -17.67 -14.73
CA ASP A 55 6.88 -17.54 -14.18
C ASP A 55 7.05 -16.27 -13.32
N LEU A 56 6.22 -15.23 -13.51
CA LEU A 56 6.26 -14.01 -12.71
C LEU A 56 5.46 -14.12 -11.40
N GLY A 57 4.65 -15.15 -11.20
CA GLY A 57 3.83 -15.35 -10.00
C GLY A 57 4.60 -15.18 -8.68
N PRO A 58 5.79 -15.78 -8.52
CA PRO A 58 6.61 -15.64 -7.31
C PRO A 58 6.98 -14.20 -6.95
N LEU A 59 7.07 -13.28 -7.91
CA LEU A 59 7.39 -11.86 -7.66
C LEU A 59 6.26 -11.11 -6.95
N PHE A 60 5.04 -11.65 -6.98
CA PHE A 60 3.85 -11.07 -6.35
C PHE A 60 3.49 -11.76 -5.03
N LEU A 61 4.27 -12.76 -4.61
CA LEU A 61 4.15 -13.35 -3.28
C LEU A 61 4.71 -12.40 -2.22
N ASN A 62 4.21 -12.54 -1.00
CA ASN A 62 4.74 -11.80 0.12
C ASN A 62 6.15 -12.30 0.45
N ALA A 63 7.09 -11.37 0.64
CA ALA A 63 8.44 -11.70 1.07
C ALA A 63 8.51 -12.11 2.56
N MET A 64 7.49 -11.72 3.34
CA MET A 64 7.35 -12.12 4.74
C MET A 64 6.81 -13.56 4.86
N PRO A 65 7.03 -14.25 6.00
CA PRO A 65 6.52 -15.60 6.24
C PRO A 65 5.01 -15.63 6.56
N ILE A 66 4.22 -14.79 5.88
CA ILE A 66 2.76 -14.75 5.93
C ILE A 66 2.23 -14.61 4.50
N LEU A 67 1.07 -15.20 4.19
CA LEU A 67 0.50 -15.11 2.85
C LEU A 67 0.07 -13.67 2.51
N MET A 68 -0.73 -13.08 3.39
CA MET A 68 -1.19 -11.69 3.32
C MET A 68 -1.33 -11.16 4.74
N ALA A 69 -1.23 -9.84 4.91
CA ALA A 69 -1.64 -9.17 6.13
C ALA A 69 -3.18 -9.13 6.22
N GLU A 70 -3.70 -9.04 7.44
CA GLU A 70 -5.12 -8.83 7.67
C GLU A 70 -5.46 -7.35 7.53
N ALA A 71 -6.70 -7.04 7.12
CA ALA A 71 -7.14 -5.64 7.00
C ALA A 71 -7.03 -4.88 8.33
N VAL A 72 -7.27 -5.57 9.45
CA VAL A 72 -7.18 -5.01 10.81
C VAL A 72 -5.75 -4.58 11.16
N ASP A 73 -4.71 -5.25 10.65
CA ASP A 73 -3.32 -4.85 10.90
C ASP A 73 -3.04 -3.46 10.33
N ILE A 74 -3.61 -3.17 9.16
CA ILE A 74 -3.45 -1.89 8.48
C ILE A 74 -4.26 -0.81 9.20
N SER A 75 -5.49 -1.13 9.61
CA SER A 75 -6.34 -0.23 10.40
C SER A 75 -5.70 0.12 11.75
N ASN A 76 -5.01 -0.81 12.41
CA ASN A 76 -4.30 -0.54 13.66
C ASN A 76 -3.14 0.46 13.47
N ALA A 77 -2.38 0.34 12.37
CA ALA A 77 -1.34 1.32 12.03
C ALA A 77 -1.94 2.71 11.74
N VAL A 78 -3.08 2.75 11.04
CA VAL A 78 -3.81 4.02 10.80
C VAL A 78 -4.33 4.61 12.10
N LEU A 79 -4.89 3.78 13.00
CA LEU A 79 -5.39 4.20 14.30
C LEU A 79 -4.30 4.91 15.11
N PHE A 80 -3.11 4.32 15.18
CA PHE A 80 -1.95 4.96 15.82
C PHE A 80 -1.57 6.28 15.14
N LEU A 81 -1.58 6.34 13.81
CA LEU A 81 -1.24 7.57 13.09
C LEU A 81 -2.26 8.69 13.30
N VAL A 82 -3.52 8.40 13.64
CA VAL A 82 -4.55 9.43 13.87
C VAL A 82 -4.76 9.75 15.35
N SER A 83 -4.08 9.05 16.26
CA SER A 83 -4.21 9.26 17.70
C SER A 83 -3.27 10.38 18.21
N ASP A 84 -3.29 10.59 19.53
CA ASP A 84 -2.52 11.65 20.23
C ASP A 84 -1.12 11.17 20.67
N GLU A 85 -0.88 9.86 20.65
CA GLU A 85 0.41 9.21 20.89
C GLU A 85 1.47 9.54 19.82
#